data_AF-A0A239LQY7-F1
#
_entry.id   AF-A0A239LQY7-F1
#
_cell.length_a   1.000
_cell.length_b   1.000
_cell.length_c   1.000
_cell.angle_alpha   90.00
_cell.angle_beta   90.00
_cell.angle_gamma   90.00
#
_symmetry.space_group_name_H-M   'P 1'
#
loop_
_entity.id
_entity.type
_entity.pdbx_description
1 polymer ?
#
loop_
_entity_poly.entity_id
_entity_poly.type
_entity_poly.pdbx_seq_one_letter_code
_entity_poly.pdbx_strand_id
1 'polypeptide(L)' 'MATIIDRAVARGEIAAPADPALMAAILPALGLHRLIFTGVGPDPDYAAAVIDNVLLPALSASSVPESRESTRP' A
#
# COMPACT_ATOMS: atom_id res chain seq x y z
N MET A 1 -12.71 1.47 -3.55
CA MET A 1 -11.38 1.43 -2.88
C MET A 1 -10.75 2.80 -2.73
N ALA A 2 -10.82 3.70 -3.73
CA ALA A 2 -10.23 5.05 -3.66
C ALA A 2 -10.55 5.83 -2.36
N THR A 3 -11.80 5.78 -1.88
CA THR A 3 -12.25 6.51 -0.68
C THR A 3 -11.61 6.05 0.64
N ILE A 4 -11.17 4.79 0.72
CA ILE A 4 -10.52 4.25 1.94
C ILE A 4 -9.09 4.79 2.02
N ILE A 5 -8.41 4.86 0.88
CA ILE A 5 -7.00 5.28 0.82
C ILE A 5 -6.90 6.80 0.99
N ASP A 6 -7.81 7.60 0.40
CA ASP A 6 -7.90 9.04 0.68
C ASP A 6 -8.05 9.34 2.18
N ARG A 7 -8.85 8.55 2.89
CA ARG A 7 -9.03 8.71 4.34
C ARG A 7 -7.81 8.30 5.16
N ALA A 8 -6.99 7.38 4.67
CA ALA A 8 -5.75 6.97 5.32
C ALA A 8 -4.65 8.03 5.10
N VAL A 9 -4.60 8.62 3.91
CA VAL A 9 -3.73 9.78 3.60
C VAL A 9 -4.11 10.99 4.45
N ALA A 10 -5.40 11.32 4.55
CA ALA A 10 -5.89 12.44 5.36
C ALA A 10 -5.58 12.30 6.86
N ARG A 11 -5.34 11.08 7.35
CA ARG A 11 -4.96 10.78 8.74
C ARG A 11 -3.44 10.76 8.96
N GLY A 12 -2.65 10.94 7.91
CA GLY A 12 -1.19 10.81 7.97
C GLY A 12 -0.71 9.38 8.18
N GLU A 13 -1.58 8.37 7.98
CA GLU A 13 -1.23 6.95 8.09
C GLU A 13 -0.40 6.48 6.88
N ILE A 14 -0.43 7.24 5.77
CA ILE A 14 0.35 7.00 4.55
C ILE A 14 1.22 8.23 4.32
N ALA A 15 2.55 8.07 4.34
CA ALA A 15 3.47 9.14 3.98
C ALA A 15 3.55 9.29 2.46
N ALA A 16 3.36 10.52 1.98
CA ALA A 16 3.70 10.88 0.60
C ALA A 16 5.20 10.62 0.41
N PRO A 17 5.58 9.72 -0.52
CA PRO A 17 5.21 9.80 -1.94
C PRO A 17 4.45 8.58 -2.49
N ALA A 18 3.87 7.73 -1.64
CA ALA A 18 3.11 6.58 -2.12
C ALA A 18 1.79 7.03 -2.77
N ASP A 19 1.68 6.94 -4.10
CA ASP A 19 0.46 7.24 -4.85
C ASP A 19 -0.69 6.30 -4.40
N PRO A 20 -1.71 6.84 -3.71
CA PRO A 20 -2.87 6.09 -3.24
C PRO A 20 -3.57 5.30 -4.35
N ALA A 21 -3.64 5.87 -5.56
CA ALA A 21 -4.33 5.25 -6.69
C ALA A 21 -3.54 4.04 -7.20
N LEU A 22 -2.21 4.16 -7.27
CA LEU A 22 -1.33 3.05 -7.62
C LEU A 22 -1.44 1.92 -6.59
N MET A 23 -1.43 2.25 -5.29
CA MET A 23 -1.57 1.26 -4.22
C MET A 23 -2.91 0.54 -4.27
N ALA A 24 -3.99 1.25 -4.61
CA ALA A 24 -5.32 0.65 -4.83
C ALA A 24 -5.33 -0.36 -5.99
N ALA A 25 -4.52 -0.11 -7.02
CA ALA A 25 -4.48 -0.92 -8.23
C ALA A 25 -3.67 -2.22 -8.08
N ILE A 26 -2.74 -2.28 -7.12
CA ILE A 26 -1.87 -3.45 -6.90
C ILE A 26 -2.70 -4.69 -6.52
N LEU A 27 -3.65 -4.54 -5.61
CA LEU A 27 -4.45 -5.67 -5.12
C LEU A 27 -5.25 -6.37 -6.24
N PRO A 28 -6.05 -5.66 -7.08
CA PRO A 28 -6.72 -6.29 -8.20
C PRO A 28 -5.75 -6.79 -9.28
N ALA A 29 -4.61 -6.13 -9.50
CA ALA A 29 -3.60 -6.59 -10.46
C ALA A 29 -2.99 -7.94 -10.05
N LEU A 30 -2.63 -8.11 -8.78
CA LEU A 30 -2.10 -9.37 -8.24
C LEU A 30 -3.19 -10.46 -8.21
N GLY A 31 -4.42 -10.10 -7.89
CA GLY A 31 -5.56 -11.02 -7.98
C GLY A 31 -5.77 -11.55 -9.40
N LEU A 32 -5.71 -10.67 -10.41
CA LEU A 32 -5.80 -11.06 -11.81
C LEU A 32 -4.61 -11.92 -12.25
N HIS A 33 -3.39 -11.56 -11.85
CA HIS A 33 -2.20 -12.37 -12.12
C HIS A 33 -2.33 -13.79 -11.54
N ARG A 34 -2.73 -13.93 -10.28
CA ARG A 34 -2.96 -15.24 -9.66
C ARG A 34 -3.99 -16.05 -10.44
N LEU A 35 -5.11 -15.42 -10.83
CA LEU A 35 -6.14 -16.08 -11.62
C LEU A 35 -5.59 -16.59 -12.97
N ILE A 36 -4.84 -15.76 -13.70
CA ILE A 36 -4.30 -16.12 -15.02
C ILE A 36 -3.30 -17.29 -14.91
N PHE A 37 -2.38 -17.24 -13.94
CA PHE A 37 -1.27 -18.19 -13.88
C PHE A 37 -1.54 -19.44 -13.05
N THR A 38 -2.50 -19.40 -12.12
CA THR A 38 -2.82 -20.55 -11.25
C THR A 38 -4.23 -21.10 -11.48
N GLY A 39 -5.09 -20.36 -12.19
CA GLY A 39 -6.52 -20.69 -12.33
C GLY A 39 -7.34 -20.48 -11.07
N VAL A 40 -6.71 -20.09 -9.94
CA VAL A 40 -7.38 -19.85 -8.66
C VAL A 40 -7.65 -18.36 -8.52
N GLY A 41 -8.92 -18.01 -8.35
CA GLY A 41 -9.32 -16.62 -8.10
C GLY A 41 -8.76 -16.09 -6.78
N PRO A 42 -8.60 -14.75 -6.65
CA PRO A 42 -8.25 -14.16 -5.37
C PRO A 42 -9.32 -14.47 -4.32
N ASP A 43 -8.89 -14.92 -3.15
CA ASP A 43 -9.71 -15.16 -1.97
C ASP A 43 -9.36 -14.14 -0.88
N PRO A 44 -10.18 -14.00 0.19
CA PRO A 44 -9.91 -13.06 1.27
C PRO A 44 -8.57 -13.28 1.96
N ASP A 45 -8.11 -14.53 2.11
CA ASP A 45 -6.85 -14.86 2.78
C ASP A 45 -5.65 -14.38 1.95
N TYR A 46 -5.73 -14.54 0.63
CA TYR A 46 -4.77 -14.00 -0.31
C TYR A 46 -4.75 -12.47 -0.30
N ALA A 47 -5.92 -11.83 -0.23
CA ALA A 47 -5.99 -10.39 -0.12
C ALA A 47 -5.33 -9.88 1.17
N ALA A 48 -5.57 -10.54 2.31
CA ALA A 48 -4.90 -10.24 3.57
C ALA A 48 -3.39 -10.43 3.47
N ALA A 49 -2.92 -11.55 2.89
CA ALA A 49 -1.50 -11.80 2.72
C ALA A 49 -0.80 -10.73 1.85
N VAL A 50 -1.44 -10.26 0.78
CA VAL A 50 -0.92 -9.17 -0.05
C VAL A 50 -0.89 -7.84 0.72
N ILE A 51 -1.92 -7.55 1.51
CA ILE A 51 -1.96 -6.34 2.34
C ILE A 51 -0.82 -6.34 3.36
N ASP A 52 -0.67 -7.43 4.12
CA ASP A 52 0.26 -7.51 5.24
C ASP A 52 1.72 -7.61 4.79
N ASN A 53 1.99 -8.31 3.68
CA ASN A 53 3.36 -8.58 3.24
C ASN A 53 3.85 -7.66 2.13
N VAL A 54 2.97 -6.93 1.44
CA VAL A 54 3.35 -6.06 0.30
C VAL A 54 2.92 -4.63 0.54
N LEU A 55 1.62 -4.38 0.74
CA LEU A 55 1.09 -3.02 0.76
C LEU A 55 1.51 -2.27 2.04
N LEU A 56 1.29 -2.83 3.23
CA LEU A 56 1.65 -2.19 4.49
C LEU A 56 3.17 -1.92 4.61
N PRO A 57 4.07 -2.87 4.28
CA PRO A 57 5.51 -2.61 4.26
C PRO A 57 5.93 -1.53 3.26
N ALA A 58 5.34 -1.51 2.06
CA ALA A 58 5.65 -0.50 1.04
C ALA A 58 5.23 0.91 1.45
N LEU A 59 4.07 1.04 2.11
CA LEU A 59 3.60 2.30 2.70
C LEU A 59 4.50 2.75 3.85
N SER A 60 4.96 1.83 4.69
CA SER A 60 5.87 2.10 5.83
C SER A 60 7.30 2.44 5.38
N ALA A 61 7.77 1.88 4.26
CA ALA A 61 9.07 2.23 3.67
C ALA A 61 9.03 3.59 2.96
N SER A 62 7.85 3.99 2.48
CA SER A 62 7.64 5.33 1.90
C SER A 62 7.62 6.44 2.96
N SER A 63 7.47 6.09 4.23
CA SER A 63 7.48 7.03 5.37
C SER A 63 8.85 7.23 6.02
N VAL A 64 9.96 6.99 5.30
CA VAL A 64 11.29 7.31 5.85
C VAL A 64 11.31 8.79 6.26
N PRO A 65 11.67 9.12 7.52
CA PRO A 65 11.47 10.44 8.07
C PRO A 65 12.38 11.44 7.38
N GLU A 66 11.84 12.61 7.05
CA GLU A 66 12.62 13.82 6.85
C GLU A 66 13.57 13.96 8.05
N SER A 67 14.88 13.93 7.76
CA SER A 67 15.94 14.10 8.72
C SER A 67 15.60 15.25 9.67
N ARG A 68 15.44 14.93 10.96
CA ARG A 68 15.57 15.93 12.03
C ARG A 68 17.03 16.38 12.08
N GLU A 69 17.44 17.17 11.11
CA GLU A 69 18.65 17.99 11.18
C GLU A 69 18.23 19.46 11.05
N SER A 70 17.28 19.86 11.91
CA SER A 70 17.15 21.26 12.29
C SER A 70 18.02 21.49 13.51
N THR A 71 19.20 22.05 13.24
CA THR A 71 19.71 23.27 13.88
C THR A 71 20.04 23.19 15.37
N ARG A 72 21.30 23.53 15.71
CA ARG A 72 21.69 24.71 16.53
C ARG A 72 23.06 24.49 17.24
N PRO A 73 23.87 25.52 17.57
CA PRO A 73 23.82 26.96 17.25
C PRO A 73 24.93 27.43 16.30
#